data_AF-A0A662BVS8-F1
#
_entry.id   AF-A0A662BVS8-F1
#
_cell.length_a   1.000
_cell.length_b   1.000
_cell.length_c   1.000
_cell.angle_alpha   90.00
_cell.angle_beta   90.00
_cell.angle_gamma   90.00
#
_symmetry.space_group_name_H-M   'P 1'
#
loop_
_entity.id
_entity.type
_entity.pdbx_description
1 polymer ?
#
loop_
_entity_poly.entity_id
_entity_poly.type
_entity_poly.pdbx_seq_one_letter_code
_entity_poly.pdbx_strand_id
1 'polypeptide(L)'
;YKRKGEDKNIAKVQNPGITPVHLNRDKQSDYVKNFENLKSENLKPVFVDYKSEIHTNKLKNGIEVSYIENKINDLFNLNIIFDMGSDNNKKLALAVGYLDYLGTEKLSPEQVKKEFYKLGISYRVSAGGDRSNVSLSGLKENLPKGLELLEDLWDNAVADQESYDKYVAMILKSRTNGKTQKDNILRNGLVNYAKYGENSRLRNIYSAEELTKMNPDELVQIIKDLKGYKQRIFYYGKDVNNAVTALNESHKVPAELKNYPEPVKYKELETGDKVNFVDFDMVQAEMMFVAKGDKFDPQKLARSLVFNTYFGSGLSSIVFQEIRESKSLAYSAYSYYSNGRKKGDSNYTIAYVGTQANKLPQAVDAMLELMNNMPEAQKQFEATKKATLKKIAAERITKSNIFWKYEGLKNRGIDHDNREEIYQEVEKMTMNDLKDFFTENIKGGKYTALVIGNKKDMDMKSLKKLGKFQELEIDYLFNYKDTEVKQ
;
A
#
# COMPACT_ATOMS: atom_id res chain seq x y z
N TYR A 1 0.00 -25.01 -22.74
CA TYR A 1 -0.97 -24.38 -23.67
C TYR A 1 -2.38 -24.59 -23.13
N LYS A 2 -3.09 -23.53 -22.71
CA LYS A 2 -4.53 -23.60 -22.38
C LYS A 2 -5.31 -23.27 -23.65
N ARG A 3 -6.14 -24.21 -24.14
CA ARG A 3 -7.10 -23.94 -25.22
C ARG A 3 -8.17 -23.00 -24.66
N LYS A 4 -8.20 -21.74 -25.10
CA LYS A 4 -9.31 -20.83 -24.85
C LYS A 4 -10.33 -21.06 -25.97
N GLY A 5 -11.51 -21.56 -25.63
CA GLY A 5 -12.64 -21.62 -26.57
C GLY A 5 -13.32 -20.26 -26.63
N GLU A 6 -13.65 -19.79 -27.83
CA GLU A 6 -14.56 -18.65 -28.00
C GLU A 6 -15.99 -19.18 -27.98
N ASP A 7 -16.78 -18.75 -26.98
CA ASP A 7 -18.21 -18.99 -27.00
C ASP A 7 -18.88 -17.94 -27.89
N LYS A 8 -19.28 -18.35 -29.10
CA LYS A 8 -19.95 -17.49 -30.09
C LYS A 8 -21.42 -17.19 -29.70
N ASN A 9 -21.94 -17.82 -28.65
CA ASN A 9 -23.34 -17.71 -28.22
C ASN A 9 -23.52 -16.84 -26.97
N ILE A 10 -22.52 -16.05 -26.57
CA ILE A 10 -22.67 -15.14 -25.42
C ILE A 10 -23.72 -14.06 -25.76
N ALA A 11 -24.93 -14.24 -25.23
CA ALA A 11 -25.98 -13.23 -25.30
C ALA A 11 -25.62 -12.05 -24.39
N LYS A 12 -25.41 -10.87 -24.97
CA LYS A 12 -25.25 -9.63 -24.19
C LYS A 12 -26.61 -9.24 -23.60
N VAL A 13 -26.70 -9.25 -22.28
CA VAL A 13 -27.91 -8.82 -21.56
C VAL A 13 -28.14 -7.33 -21.83
N GLN A 14 -29.29 -6.99 -22.41
CA GLN A 14 -29.65 -5.59 -22.64
C GLN A 14 -29.87 -4.85 -21.30
N ASN A 15 -29.57 -3.56 -21.26
CA ASN A 15 -29.81 -2.75 -20.06
C ASN A 15 -31.32 -2.60 -19.84
N PRO A 16 -31.91 -3.17 -18.77
CA PRO A 16 -33.36 -3.16 -18.57
C PRO A 16 -33.93 -1.78 -18.16
N GLY A 17 -33.11 -0.72 -18.17
CA GLY A 17 -33.44 0.55 -17.55
C GLY A 17 -33.26 0.49 -16.02
N ILE A 18 -33.32 1.64 -15.37
CA ILE A 18 -33.12 1.76 -13.92
C ILE A 18 -34.47 2.08 -13.28
N THR A 19 -34.88 1.28 -12.31
CA THR A 19 -35.98 1.60 -11.40
C THR A 19 -35.38 1.80 -10.01
N PRO A 20 -35.06 3.04 -9.60
CA PRO A 20 -34.44 3.29 -8.31
C PRO A 20 -35.35 2.83 -7.17
N VAL A 21 -34.79 2.08 -6.23
CA VAL A 21 -35.51 1.71 -5.00
C VAL A 21 -35.31 2.80 -3.95
N HIS A 22 -36.39 3.17 -3.26
CA HIS A 22 -36.32 4.13 -2.16
C HIS A 22 -35.61 3.53 -0.95
N LEU A 23 -34.53 4.17 -0.52
CA LEU A 23 -33.73 3.76 0.63
C LEU A 23 -34.39 4.28 1.91
N ASN A 24 -34.98 3.39 2.70
CA ASN A 24 -35.63 3.72 3.99
C ASN A 24 -34.59 3.98 5.11
N ARG A 25 -33.69 4.95 4.93
CA ARG A 25 -32.59 5.26 5.87
C ARG A 25 -33.06 5.75 7.24
N ASP A 26 -34.28 6.24 7.30
CA ASP A 26 -34.97 6.73 8.48
C ASP A 26 -35.74 5.62 9.24
N LYS A 27 -35.89 4.42 8.66
CA LYS A 27 -36.63 3.31 9.28
C LYS A 27 -35.71 2.27 9.89
N GLN A 28 -36.17 1.64 10.97
CA GLN A 28 -35.51 0.51 11.62
C GLN A 28 -36.54 -0.58 11.90
N SER A 29 -36.17 -1.84 11.69
CA SER A 29 -37.00 -2.99 12.08
C SER A 29 -36.99 -3.15 13.60
N ASP A 30 -38.00 -3.83 14.13
CA ASP A 30 -38.06 -4.10 15.57
C ASP A 30 -36.92 -5.00 16.04
N TYR A 31 -36.42 -5.89 15.17
CA TYR A 31 -35.19 -6.64 15.43
C TYR A 31 -33.99 -5.72 15.69
N VAL A 32 -33.76 -4.72 14.83
CA VAL A 32 -32.63 -3.78 14.99
C VAL A 32 -32.80 -2.96 16.26
N LYS A 33 -34.00 -2.44 16.55
CA LYS A 33 -34.27 -1.72 17.81
C LYS A 33 -33.98 -2.59 19.04
N ASN A 34 -34.43 -3.85 19.02
CA ASN A 34 -34.20 -4.79 20.11
C ASN A 34 -32.71 -5.11 20.26
N PHE A 35 -32.00 -5.33 19.15
CA PHE A 35 -30.57 -5.59 19.13
C PHE A 35 -29.77 -4.39 19.66
N GLU A 36 -30.13 -3.17 19.29
CA GLU A 36 -29.49 -1.93 19.76
C GLU A 36 -29.68 -1.70 21.28
N ASN A 37 -30.76 -2.23 21.85
CA ASN A 37 -31.05 -2.17 23.29
C ASN A 37 -30.36 -3.26 24.11
N LEU A 38 -29.70 -4.24 23.47
CA LEU A 38 -28.92 -5.25 24.18
C LEU A 38 -27.73 -4.58 24.87
N LYS A 39 -27.64 -4.74 26.20
CA LYS A 39 -26.49 -4.27 26.97
C LYS A 39 -25.27 -5.12 26.63
N SER A 40 -24.19 -4.45 26.28
CA SER A 40 -22.87 -5.03 26.07
C SER A 40 -21.87 -4.21 26.86
N GLU A 41 -20.81 -4.84 27.35
CA GLU A 41 -19.74 -4.12 28.04
C GLU A 41 -19.09 -3.11 27.10
N ASN A 42 -18.95 -1.87 27.58
CA ASN A 42 -18.25 -0.84 26.83
C ASN A 42 -16.75 -1.11 26.93
N LEU A 43 -16.18 -1.65 25.85
CA LEU A 43 -14.73 -1.70 25.68
C LEU A 43 -14.18 -0.27 25.70
N LYS A 44 -13.18 -0.03 26.56
CA LYS A 44 -12.41 1.21 26.54
C LYS A 44 -11.26 1.09 25.55
N PRO A 45 -10.93 2.16 24.81
CA PRO A 45 -9.74 2.17 23.98
C PRO A 45 -8.49 2.02 24.85
N VAL A 46 -7.47 1.38 24.28
CA VAL A 46 -6.13 1.29 24.87
C VAL A 46 -5.19 1.99 23.91
N PHE A 47 -4.68 3.14 24.34
CA PHE A 47 -3.70 3.93 23.60
C PHE A 47 -2.29 3.55 24.04
N VAL A 48 -1.38 3.50 23.07
CA VAL A 48 -0.01 3.07 23.30
C VAL A 48 0.84 4.28 23.67
N ASP A 49 1.49 4.23 24.82
CA ASP A 49 2.59 5.15 25.09
C ASP A 49 3.87 4.59 24.45
N TYR A 50 4.18 5.07 23.24
CA TYR A 50 5.33 4.60 22.49
C TYR A 50 6.67 4.82 23.22
N LYS A 51 6.78 5.85 24.06
CA LYS A 51 8.03 6.17 24.77
C LYS A 51 8.30 5.17 25.89
N SER A 52 7.26 4.67 26.56
CA SER A 52 7.41 3.64 27.59
C SER A 52 7.49 2.22 27.02
N GLU A 53 6.88 1.96 25.86
CA GLU A 53 6.89 0.63 25.24
C GLU A 53 8.15 0.34 24.42
N ILE A 54 8.75 1.36 23.78
CA ILE A 54 9.93 1.19 22.92
C ILE A 54 11.18 1.57 23.72
N HIS A 55 11.91 0.55 24.17
CA HIS A 55 13.17 0.73 24.88
C HIS A 55 14.35 0.85 23.92
N THR A 56 15.48 1.35 24.41
CA THR A 56 16.72 1.48 23.64
C THR A 56 17.89 0.79 24.33
N ASN A 57 18.79 0.26 23.52
CA ASN A 57 20.10 -0.22 23.91
C ASN A 57 21.13 0.23 22.85
N LYS A 58 22.42 0.00 23.07
CA LYS A 58 23.48 0.40 22.13
C LYS A 58 24.45 -0.74 21.88
N LEU A 59 24.84 -0.89 20.63
CA LEU A 59 25.98 -1.71 20.25
C LEU A 59 27.30 -1.02 20.66
N LYS A 60 28.39 -1.77 20.73
CA LYS A 60 29.74 -1.26 21.04
C LYS A 60 30.22 -0.20 20.04
N ASN A 61 29.76 -0.29 18.79
CA ASN A 61 30.03 0.69 17.72
C ASN A 61 29.09 1.92 17.75
N GLY A 62 28.20 2.02 18.75
CA GLY A 62 27.30 3.17 18.94
C GLY A 62 25.97 3.10 18.20
N ILE A 63 25.72 2.08 17.36
CA ILE A 63 24.42 1.90 16.71
C ILE A 63 23.34 1.65 17.76
N GLU A 64 22.25 2.41 17.68
CA GLU A 64 21.10 2.25 18.57
C GLU A 64 20.26 1.02 18.17
N VAL A 65 19.88 0.25 19.19
CA VAL A 65 18.96 -0.87 19.10
C VAL A 65 17.68 -0.49 19.82
N SER A 66 16.64 -0.12 19.08
CA SER A 66 15.28 -0.02 19.62
C SER A 66 14.75 -1.44 19.86
N TYR A 67 14.04 -1.67 20.97
CA TYR A 67 13.47 -2.99 21.23
C TYR A 67 12.16 -2.97 22.00
N ILE A 68 11.40 -4.05 21.83
CA ILE A 68 10.19 -4.36 22.58
C ILE A 68 10.28 -5.81 23.04
N GLU A 69 10.09 -6.06 24.34
CA GLU A 69 10.14 -7.42 24.89
C GLU A 69 8.94 -8.26 24.43
N ASN A 70 9.22 -9.46 23.90
CA ASN A 70 8.18 -10.44 23.61
C ASN A 70 7.78 -11.24 24.87
N LYS A 71 6.74 -10.76 25.56
CA LYS A 71 6.22 -11.40 26.79
C LYS A 71 5.42 -12.70 26.56
N ILE A 72 5.22 -13.12 25.30
CA ILE A 72 4.27 -14.18 24.95
C ILE A 72 4.98 -15.49 24.60
N ASN A 73 6.01 -15.44 23.77
CA ASN A 73 6.71 -16.64 23.29
C ASN A 73 8.19 -16.34 22.99
N ASP A 74 8.95 -17.36 22.62
CA ASP A 74 10.39 -17.25 22.36
C ASP A 74 10.74 -16.89 20.91
N LEU A 75 9.75 -16.46 20.11
CA LEU A 75 10.00 -15.96 18.77
C LEU A 75 10.61 -14.56 18.82
N PHE A 76 11.54 -14.30 17.91
CA PHE A 76 12.12 -12.99 17.69
C PHE A 76 11.90 -12.47 16.27
N ASN A 77 12.02 -11.15 16.12
CA ASN A 77 12.08 -10.43 14.87
C ASN A 77 13.12 -9.31 14.99
N LEU A 78 14.23 -9.43 14.26
CA LEU A 78 15.32 -8.47 14.18
C LEU A 78 15.25 -7.76 12.82
N ASN A 79 15.43 -6.45 12.82
CA ASN A 79 15.41 -5.61 11.63
C ASN A 79 16.60 -4.66 11.66
N ILE A 80 17.41 -4.68 10.61
CA ILE A 80 18.44 -3.70 10.32
C ILE A 80 17.88 -2.79 9.22
N ILE A 81 17.62 -1.54 9.60
CA ILE A 81 16.83 -0.56 8.86
C ILE A 81 17.75 0.52 8.30
N PHE A 82 17.64 0.76 7.00
CA PHE A 82 18.32 1.84 6.30
C PHE A 82 17.27 2.82 5.79
N ASP A 83 17.38 4.10 6.14
CA ASP A 83 16.49 5.17 5.65
C ASP A 83 16.90 5.63 4.23
N MET A 84 17.15 4.65 3.37
CA MET A 84 17.39 4.78 1.93
C MET A 84 16.74 3.63 1.16
N GLY A 85 16.37 3.87 -0.09
CA GLY A 85 15.77 2.88 -0.98
C GLY A 85 16.14 3.10 -2.45
N SER A 86 15.26 2.62 -3.32
CA SER A 86 15.39 2.77 -4.79
C SER A 86 15.39 4.22 -5.28
N ASP A 87 14.88 5.16 -4.48
CA ASP A 87 14.94 6.59 -4.78
C ASP A 87 16.36 7.14 -4.56
N ASN A 88 17.13 6.58 -3.62
CA ASN A 88 18.52 6.98 -3.34
C ASN A 88 19.53 6.25 -4.24
N ASN A 89 19.28 4.97 -4.53
CA ASN A 89 20.05 4.18 -5.46
C ASN A 89 19.11 3.29 -6.28
N LYS A 90 18.93 3.62 -7.56
CA LYS A 90 18.03 2.92 -8.48
C LYS A 90 18.32 1.41 -8.55
N LYS A 91 19.59 0.99 -8.43
CA LYS A 91 20.00 -0.42 -8.46
C LYS A 91 19.68 -1.18 -7.17
N LEU A 92 19.43 -0.50 -6.05
CA LEU A 92 19.31 -1.15 -4.73
C LEU A 92 18.20 -2.19 -4.66
N ALA A 93 17.01 -1.89 -5.19
CA ALA A 93 15.90 -2.85 -5.17
C ALA A 93 16.18 -4.09 -6.02
N LEU A 94 16.92 -3.94 -7.12
CA LEU A 94 17.37 -5.05 -7.95
C LEU A 94 18.47 -5.86 -7.23
N ALA A 95 19.41 -5.18 -6.60
CA ALA A 95 20.51 -5.79 -5.85
C ALA A 95 19.99 -6.65 -4.69
N VAL A 96 19.15 -6.09 -3.81
CA VAL A 96 18.64 -6.85 -2.66
C VAL A 96 17.70 -7.98 -3.06
N GLY A 97 16.98 -7.85 -4.19
CA GLY A 97 16.14 -8.93 -4.71
C GLY A 97 16.96 -10.06 -5.35
N TYR A 98 18.18 -9.76 -5.83
CA TYR A 98 19.09 -10.76 -6.35
C TYR A 98 19.70 -11.63 -5.23
N LEU A 99 19.84 -11.11 -4.01
CA LEU A 99 20.41 -11.85 -2.86
C LEU A 99 19.75 -13.21 -2.60
N ASP A 100 18.43 -13.33 -2.80
CA ASP A 100 17.68 -14.59 -2.63
C ASP A 100 18.11 -15.72 -3.60
N TYR A 101 18.88 -15.38 -4.64
CA TYR A 101 19.42 -16.27 -5.67
C TYR A 101 20.91 -16.55 -5.46
N LEU A 102 21.55 -15.92 -4.48
CA LEU A 102 22.98 -16.00 -4.27
C LEU A 102 23.37 -17.03 -3.23
N GLY A 103 24.60 -17.52 -3.40
CA GLY A 103 25.34 -18.29 -2.41
C GLY A 103 26.66 -17.60 -2.10
N THR A 104 27.52 -18.30 -1.37
CA THR A 104 28.91 -17.90 -1.12
C THR A 104 29.85 -18.86 -1.84
N GLU A 105 31.17 -18.62 -1.78
CA GLU A 105 32.16 -19.59 -2.29
C GLU A 105 32.03 -20.98 -1.64
N LYS A 106 31.50 -21.03 -0.40
CA LYS A 106 31.38 -22.26 0.39
C LYS A 106 30.01 -22.93 0.25
N LEU A 107 28.95 -22.15 0.03
CA LEU A 107 27.58 -22.61 0.05
C LEU A 107 26.84 -22.15 -1.20
N SER A 108 26.29 -23.11 -1.95
CA SER A 108 25.34 -22.81 -3.02
C SER A 108 24.07 -22.12 -2.47
N PRO A 109 23.31 -21.40 -3.31
CA PRO A 109 22.05 -20.76 -2.89
C PRO A 109 21.06 -21.73 -2.22
N GLU A 110 21.00 -22.99 -2.68
CA GLU A 110 20.16 -24.03 -2.08
C GLU A 110 20.66 -24.44 -0.69
N GLN A 111 21.98 -24.58 -0.53
CA GLN A 111 22.57 -24.92 0.77
C GLN A 111 22.36 -23.80 1.79
N VAL A 112 22.53 -22.53 1.39
CA VAL A 112 22.22 -21.37 2.25
C VAL A 112 20.78 -21.46 2.78
N LYS A 113 19.80 -21.70 1.89
CA LYS A 113 18.39 -21.87 2.29
C LYS A 113 18.19 -23.06 3.23
N LYS A 114 18.90 -24.17 2.99
CA LYS A 114 18.85 -25.36 3.84
C LYS A 114 19.43 -25.11 5.24
N GLU A 115 20.52 -24.35 5.36
CA GLU A 115 21.11 -24.00 6.66
C GLU A 115 20.17 -23.09 7.47
N PHE A 116 19.55 -22.08 6.84
CA PHE A 116 18.51 -21.28 7.51
C PHE A 116 17.31 -22.13 7.94
N TYR A 117 16.87 -23.07 7.09
CA TYR A 117 15.77 -23.97 7.41
C TYR A 117 16.07 -24.88 8.61
N LYS A 118 17.28 -25.46 8.68
CA LYS A 118 17.73 -26.27 9.83
C LYS A 118 17.69 -25.51 11.15
N LEU A 119 17.98 -24.20 11.11
CA LEU A 119 17.92 -23.31 12.27
C LEU A 119 16.50 -22.84 12.59
N GLY A 120 15.50 -23.15 11.76
CA GLY A 120 14.15 -22.60 11.91
C GLY A 120 14.14 -21.07 11.80
N ILE A 121 15.05 -20.52 10.99
CA ILE A 121 15.21 -19.08 10.79
C ILE A 121 14.78 -18.69 9.38
N SER A 122 14.09 -17.56 9.29
CA SER A 122 13.78 -16.89 8.04
C SER A 122 14.47 -15.54 8.01
N TYR A 123 15.20 -15.26 6.93
CA TYR A 123 15.68 -13.92 6.62
C TYR A 123 14.85 -13.31 5.49
N ARG A 124 14.84 -11.99 5.39
CA ARG A 124 14.26 -11.25 4.27
C ARG A 124 14.99 -9.94 4.10
N VAL A 125 15.38 -9.65 2.85
CA VAL A 125 15.87 -8.33 2.47
C VAL A 125 14.87 -7.66 1.53
N SER A 126 14.65 -6.36 1.71
CA SER A 126 13.73 -5.59 0.86
C SER A 126 14.17 -4.14 0.75
N ALA A 127 13.88 -3.50 -0.38
CA ALA A 127 14.05 -2.07 -0.58
C ALA A 127 12.75 -1.47 -1.14
N GLY A 128 12.24 -0.45 -0.44
CA GLY A 128 11.18 0.42 -0.90
C GLY A 128 11.73 1.61 -1.69
N GLY A 129 10.94 2.68 -1.79
CA GLY A 129 11.40 3.95 -2.38
C GLY A 129 12.49 4.60 -1.53
N ASP A 130 12.24 4.69 -0.22
CA ASP A 130 12.98 5.53 0.72
C ASP A 130 13.45 4.78 1.97
N ARG A 131 13.22 3.47 2.04
CA ARG A 131 13.63 2.63 3.16
C ARG A 131 13.93 1.20 2.70
N SER A 132 15.00 0.63 3.23
CA SER A 132 15.40 -0.75 3.03
C SER A 132 15.52 -1.46 4.37
N ASN A 133 15.30 -2.77 4.37
CA ASN A 133 15.29 -3.57 5.58
C ASN A 133 15.94 -4.93 5.32
N VAL A 134 16.89 -5.31 6.17
CA VAL A 134 17.41 -6.67 6.31
C VAL A 134 16.85 -7.22 7.61
N SER A 135 16.08 -8.30 7.52
CA SER A 135 15.38 -8.85 8.69
C SER A 135 15.68 -10.33 8.89
N LEU A 136 15.63 -10.73 10.16
CA LEU A 136 15.80 -12.10 10.62
C LEU A 136 14.71 -12.43 11.63
N SER A 137 14.16 -13.63 11.57
CA SER A 137 13.15 -14.09 12.54
C SER A 137 13.22 -15.60 12.75
N GLY A 138 12.88 -16.05 13.95
CA GLY A 138 12.92 -17.46 14.34
C GLY A 138 12.83 -17.61 15.86
N LEU A 139 13.35 -18.71 16.40
CA LEU A 139 13.50 -18.90 17.85
C LEU A 139 14.73 -18.15 18.37
N LYS A 140 14.58 -17.45 19.51
CA LYS A 140 15.63 -16.57 20.08
C LYS A 140 16.97 -17.28 20.32
N GLU A 141 16.94 -18.57 20.65
CA GLU A 141 18.15 -19.39 20.88
C GLU A 141 18.99 -19.58 19.61
N ASN A 142 18.38 -19.50 18.43
CA ASN A 142 19.06 -19.63 17.15
C ASN A 142 19.52 -18.29 16.59
N LEU A 143 19.17 -17.15 17.20
CA LEU A 143 19.54 -15.82 16.73
C LEU A 143 21.05 -15.67 16.47
N PRO A 144 21.97 -16.06 17.39
CA PRO A 144 23.40 -15.92 17.15
C PRO A 144 23.87 -16.63 15.86
N LYS A 145 23.50 -17.90 15.69
CA LYS A 145 23.85 -18.69 14.50
C LYS A 145 23.17 -18.19 13.22
N GLY A 146 21.92 -17.74 13.32
CA GLY A 146 21.22 -17.16 12.18
C GLY A 146 21.82 -15.84 11.72
N LEU A 147 22.32 -15.04 12.65
CA LEU A 147 23.01 -13.80 12.34
C LEU A 147 24.39 -14.08 11.72
N GLU A 148 25.15 -15.03 12.26
CA GLU A 148 26.41 -15.48 11.65
C GLU A 148 26.21 -15.92 10.19
N LEU A 149 25.19 -16.74 9.92
CA LEU A 149 24.88 -17.20 8.56
C LEU A 149 24.42 -16.05 7.64
N LEU A 150 23.66 -15.09 8.16
CA LEU A 150 23.24 -13.91 7.40
C LEU A 150 24.44 -13.01 7.07
N GLU A 151 25.34 -12.77 8.02
CA GLU A 151 26.54 -11.96 7.81
C GLU A 151 27.51 -12.63 6.84
N ASP A 152 27.70 -13.96 6.92
CA ASP A 152 28.50 -14.71 5.93
C ASP A 152 27.91 -14.54 4.52
N LEU A 153 26.59 -14.72 4.35
CA LEU A 153 25.95 -14.47 3.07
C LEU A 153 26.11 -13.01 2.63
N TRP A 154 25.94 -12.05 3.53
CA TRP A 154 26.02 -10.62 3.21
C TRP A 154 27.43 -10.25 2.72
N ASP A 155 28.48 -10.68 3.42
CA ASP A 155 29.87 -10.33 3.10
C ASP A 155 30.46 -11.16 1.96
N ASN A 156 30.08 -12.43 1.89
CA ASN A 156 30.73 -13.40 1.02
C ASN A 156 29.82 -13.86 -0.14
N ALA A 157 28.69 -13.19 -0.37
CA ALA A 157 27.90 -13.40 -1.58
C ALA A 157 28.78 -13.29 -2.83
N VAL A 158 28.62 -14.25 -3.74
CA VAL A 158 29.33 -14.31 -5.03
C VAL A 158 28.30 -14.19 -6.13
N ALA A 159 28.61 -13.38 -7.15
CA ALA A 159 27.73 -13.24 -8.29
C ALA A 159 27.73 -14.52 -9.13
N ASP A 160 26.55 -14.89 -9.64
CA ASP A 160 26.36 -16.05 -10.50
C ASP A 160 25.51 -15.65 -11.70
N GLN A 161 26.13 -15.64 -12.89
CA GLN A 161 25.48 -15.16 -14.11
C GLN A 161 24.24 -15.97 -14.46
N GLU A 162 24.26 -17.30 -14.29
CA GLU A 162 23.11 -18.16 -14.59
C GLU A 162 21.92 -17.83 -13.67
N SER A 163 22.17 -17.63 -12.38
CA SER A 163 21.15 -17.21 -11.41
C SER A 163 20.66 -15.79 -11.69
N TYR A 164 21.53 -14.89 -12.14
CA TYR A 164 21.12 -13.55 -12.54
C TYR A 164 20.21 -13.58 -13.76
N ASP A 165 20.53 -14.38 -14.77
CA ASP A 165 19.71 -14.53 -15.98
C ASP A 165 18.31 -15.06 -15.63
N LYS A 166 18.23 -16.04 -14.72
CA LYS A 166 16.95 -16.54 -14.17
C LYS A 166 16.19 -15.46 -13.41
N TYR A 167 16.88 -14.64 -12.62
CA TYR A 167 16.29 -13.53 -11.90
C TYR A 167 15.72 -12.45 -12.85
N VAL A 168 16.47 -12.08 -13.90
CA VAL A 168 16.00 -11.19 -14.97
C VAL A 168 14.79 -11.78 -15.69
N ALA A 169 14.82 -13.07 -16.05
CA ALA A 169 13.70 -13.75 -16.68
C ALA A 169 12.45 -13.72 -15.79
N MET A 170 12.60 -13.91 -14.47
CA MET A 170 11.50 -13.78 -13.52
C MET A 170 10.93 -12.35 -13.49
N ILE A 171 11.78 -11.32 -13.47
CA ILE A 171 11.34 -9.91 -13.50
C ILE A 171 10.54 -9.63 -14.78
N LEU A 172 11.07 -10.00 -15.95
CA LEU A 172 10.41 -9.78 -17.24
C LEU A 172 9.09 -10.56 -17.34
N LYS A 173 9.06 -11.79 -16.82
CA LYS A 173 7.82 -12.58 -16.73
C LYS A 173 6.80 -11.93 -15.81
N SER A 174 7.23 -11.41 -14.66
CA SER A 174 6.37 -10.69 -13.72
C SER A 174 5.76 -9.44 -14.37
N ARG A 175 6.56 -8.66 -15.13
CA ARG A 175 6.08 -7.52 -15.91
C ARG A 175 5.03 -7.95 -16.93
N THR A 176 5.32 -9.00 -17.72
CA THR A 176 4.38 -9.55 -18.70
C THR A 176 3.07 -10.00 -18.05
N ASN A 177 3.14 -10.69 -16.91
CA ASN A 177 1.94 -11.09 -16.16
C ASN A 177 1.19 -9.86 -15.60
N GLY A 178 1.92 -8.84 -15.15
CA GLY A 178 1.34 -7.59 -14.65
C GLY A 178 0.53 -6.83 -15.70
N LYS A 179 0.88 -6.96 -16.99
CA LYS A 179 0.11 -6.41 -18.13
C LYS A 179 -1.26 -7.07 -18.30
N THR A 180 -1.48 -8.26 -17.72
CA THR A 180 -2.77 -8.97 -17.83
C THR A 180 -3.64 -8.80 -16.58
N GLN A 181 -3.23 -7.96 -15.62
CA GLN A 181 -3.91 -7.77 -14.35
C GLN A 181 -4.58 -6.39 -14.30
N LYS A 182 -5.91 -6.35 -14.50
CA LYS A 182 -6.70 -5.10 -14.49
C LYS A 182 -6.47 -4.24 -13.23
N ASP A 183 -6.35 -4.85 -12.05
CA ASP A 183 -6.09 -4.13 -10.80
C ASP A 183 -4.70 -3.50 -10.78
N ASN A 184 -3.68 -4.16 -11.35
CA ASN A 184 -2.35 -3.58 -11.47
C ASN A 184 -2.38 -2.39 -12.45
N ILE A 185 -3.04 -2.54 -13.60
CA ILE A 185 -3.18 -1.46 -14.61
C ILE A 185 -3.89 -0.24 -14.00
N LEU A 186 -5.04 -0.44 -13.36
CA LEU A 186 -5.85 0.65 -12.83
C LEU A 186 -5.20 1.27 -11.57
N ARG A 187 -4.91 0.46 -10.55
CA ARG A 187 -4.55 0.97 -9.22
C ARG A 187 -3.07 1.31 -9.08
N ASN A 188 -2.20 0.56 -9.75
CA ASN A 188 -0.77 0.82 -9.73
C ASN A 188 -0.36 1.68 -10.94
N GLY A 189 -0.78 1.33 -12.15
CA GLY A 189 -0.46 2.08 -13.37
C GLY A 189 -1.12 3.45 -13.42
N LEU A 190 -2.43 3.49 -13.70
CA LEU A 190 -3.17 4.71 -13.98
C LEU A 190 -3.18 5.69 -12.80
N VAL A 191 -3.33 5.21 -11.55
CA VAL A 191 -3.30 6.10 -10.38
C VAL A 191 -1.93 6.76 -10.20
N ASN A 192 -0.81 6.01 -10.29
CA ASN A 192 0.50 6.64 -10.18
C ASN A 192 0.79 7.57 -11.36
N TYR A 193 0.36 7.21 -12.57
CA TYR A 193 0.49 8.08 -13.74
C TYR A 193 -0.33 9.37 -13.61
N ALA A 194 -1.54 9.32 -13.07
CA ALA A 194 -2.30 10.53 -12.77
C ALA A 194 -1.62 11.41 -11.72
N LYS A 195 -0.98 10.80 -10.71
CA LYS A 195 -0.30 11.53 -9.64
C LYS A 195 1.03 12.13 -10.04
N TYR A 196 1.79 11.49 -10.93
CA TYR A 196 3.20 11.84 -11.17
C TYR A 196 3.56 11.98 -12.67
N GLY A 197 2.73 11.47 -13.57
CA GLY A 197 2.97 11.45 -15.01
C GLY A 197 4.19 10.62 -15.40
N GLU A 198 4.93 11.12 -16.39
CA GLU A 198 6.16 10.51 -16.92
C GLU A 198 7.23 10.34 -15.83
N ASN A 199 7.43 11.37 -15.01
CA ASN A 199 8.46 11.42 -13.98
C ASN A 199 7.95 10.77 -12.69
N SER A 200 7.89 9.44 -12.69
CA SER A 200 7.32 8.67 -11.59
C SER A 200 8.15 7.43 -11.22
N ARG A 201 8.03 7.01 -9.96
CA ARG A 201 8.63 5.74 -9.50
C ARG A 201 8.10 4.53 -10.28
N LEU A 202 6.86 4.59 -10.75
CA LEU A 202 6.25 3.56 -11.59
C LEU A 202 7.06 3.31 -12.88
N ARG A 203 7.51 4.40 -13.52
CA ARG A 203 8.19 4.38 -14.83
C ARG A 203 9.71 4.38 -14.72
N ASN A 204 10.27 4.76 -13.56
CA ASN A 204 11.71 4.73 -13.30
C ASN A 204 12.20 3.30 -13.01
N ILE A 205 12.20 2.48 -14.05
CA ILE A 205 12.65 1.08 -14.01
C ILE A 205 13.86 0.87 -14.91
N TYR A 206 14.51 -0.28 -14.81
CA TYR A 206 15.43 -0.77 -15.83
C TYR A 206 14.65 -1.47 -16.95
N SER A 207 14.92 -1.13 -18.19
CA SER A 207 14.44 -1.82 -19.40
C SER A 207 14.94 -3.27 -19.45
N ALA A 208 14.37 -4.09 -20.34
CA ALA A 208 14.85 -5.46 -20.55
C ALA A 208 16.32 -5.49 -20.98
N GLU A 209 16.71 -4.61 -21.90
CA GLU A 209 18.10 -4.48 -22.36
C GLU A 209 19.05 -4.08 -21.22
N GLU A 210 18.68 -3.08 -20.41
CA GLU A 210 19.49 -2.67 -19.25
C GLU A 210 19.63 -3.79 -18.22
N LEU A 211 18.59 -4.60 -18.01
CA LEU A 211 18.65 -5.76 -17.11
C LEU A 211 19.58 -6.83 -17.67
N THR A 212 19.44 -7.21 -18.95
CA THR A 212 20.26 -8.26 -19.57
C THR A 212 21.73 -7.88 -19.68
N LYS A 213 22.04 -6.59 -19.87
CA LYS A 213 23.43 -6.09 -19.96
C LYS A 213 24.05 -5.77 -18.62
N MET A 214 23.30 -5.85 -17.52
CA MET A 214 23.81 -5.46 -16.21
C MET A 214 24.86 -6.46 -15.73
N ASN A 215 25.96 -5.95 -15.20
CA ASN A 215 26.96 -6.78 -14.54
C ASN A 215 26.45 -7.21 -13.14
N PRO A 216 26.26 -8.52 -12.87
CA PRO A 216 25.79 -9.00 -11.58
C PRO A 216 26.72 -8.68 -10.41
N ASP A 217 28.04 -8.57 -10.66
CA ASP A 217 29.02 -8.22 -9.62
C ASP A 217 28.75 -6.83 -9.02
N GLU A 218 28.27 -5.89 -9.83
CA GLU A 218 27.91 -4.55 -9.34
C GLU A 218 26.75 -4.60 -8.34
N LEU A 219 25.79 -5.52 -8.54
CA LEU A 219 24.67 -5.71 -7.64
C LEU A 219 25.13 -6.34 -6.32
N VAL A 220 26.01 -7.34 -6.40
CA VAL A 220 26.63 -7.95 -5.22
C VAL A 220 27.41 -6.91 -4.41
N GLN A 221 28.16 -6.04 -5.07
CA GLN A 221 28.87 -4.96 -4.39
C GLN A 221 27.91 -3.99 -3.69
N ILE A 222 26.79 -3.64 -4.32
CA ILE A 222 25.76 -2.79 -3.68
C ILE A 222 25.19 -3.44 -2.42
N ILE A 223 24.99 -4.76 -2.42
CA ILE A 223 24.52 -5.49 -1.24
C ILE A 223 25.56 -5.35 -0.13
N LYS A 224 26.83 -5.66 -0.40
CA LYS A 224 27.93 -5.57 0.58
C LYS A 224 28.10 -4.17 1.14
N ASP A 225 28.08 -3.17 0.27
CA ASP A 225 28.22 -1.75 0.63
C ASP A 225 27.08 -1.23 1.49
N LEU A 226 25.90 -1.89 1.48
CA LEU A 226 24.74 -1.46 2.27
C LEU A 226 25.07 -1.36 3.76
N LYS A 227 25.87 -2.29 4.31
CA LYS A 227 26.32 -2.26 5.73
C LYS A 227 27.12 -1.02 6.10
N GLY A 228 27.72 -0.37 5.10
CA GLY A 228 28.53 0.83 5.30
C GLY A 228 27.71 2.11 5.47
N TYR A 229 26.38 2.07 5.31
CA TYR A 229 25.51 3.22 5.50
C TYR A 229 25.02 3.35 6.94
N LYS A 230 24.59 4.56 7.31
CA LYS A 230 23.86 4.79 8.56
C LYS A 230 22.69 3.81 8.65
N GLN A 231 22.46 3.28 9.84
CA GLN A 231 21.45 2.26 10.06
C GLN A 231 20.90 2.31 11.47
N ARG A 232 19.68 1.79 11.61
CA ARG A 232 18.96 1.65 12.88
C ARG A 232 18.59 0.19 13.06
N ILE A 233 18.56 -0.29 14.31
CA ILE A 233 18.19 -1.67 14.57
C ILE A 233 16.91 -1.71 15.40
N PHE A 234 15.97 -2.57 15.01
CA PHE A 234 14.77 -2.87 15.79
C PHE A 234 14.70 -4.35 16.13
N TYR A 235 14.56 -4.67 17.42
CA TYR A 235 14.41 -6.03 17.94
C TYR A 235 13.08 -6.21 18.67
N TYR A 236 12.29 -7.18 18.25
CA TYR A 236 11.16 -7.69 19.02
C TYR A 236 11.45 -9.13 19.44
N GLY A 237 11.54 -9.41 20.72
CA GLY A 237 11.89 -10.75 21.22
C GLY A 237 12.18 -10.73 22.71
N LYS A 238 12.38 -11.91 23.31
CA LYS A 238 12.94 -11.99 24.66
C LYS A 238 14.45 -11.80 24.63
N ASP A 239 15.03 -11.46 25.77
CA ASP A 239 16.48 -11.42 25.97
C ASP A 239 17.20 -10.52 24.94
N VAL A 240 16.95 -9.21 25.04
CA VAL A 240 17.62 -8.20 24.22
C VAL A 240 19.14 -8.22 24.42
N ASN A 241 19.63 -8.63 25.60
CA ASN A 241 21.06 -8.68 25.87
C ASN A 241 21.75 -9.74 25.02
N ASN A 242 21.15 -10.93 24.89
CA ASN A 242 21.64 -11.94 23.93
C ASN A 242 21.62 -11.42 22.48
N ALA A 243 20.57 -10.70 22.08
CA ALA A 243 20.51 -10.10 20.74
C ALA A 243 21.61 -9.05 20.50
N VAL A 244 21.85 -8.17 21.48
CA VAL A 244 22.92 -7.16 21.45
C VAL A 244 24.30 -7.80 21.44
N THR A 245 24.52 -8.87 22.22
CA THR A 245 25.76 -9.63 22.19
C THR A 245 26.00 -10.25 20.82
N ALA A 246 25.01 -10.95 20.26
CA ALA A 246 25.10 -11.54 18.92
C ALA A 246 25.39 -10.50 17.83
N LEU A 247 24.72 -9.34 17.89
CA LEU A 247 24.98 -8.21 16.98
C LEU A 247 26.40 -7.68 17.12
N ASN A 248 26.89 -7.48 18.35
CA ASN A 248 28.27 -7.04 18.57
C ASN A 248 29.31 -8.05 18.06
N GLU A 249 29.00 -9.34 18.13
CA GLU A 249 29.87 -10.43 17.70
C GLU A 249 29.89 -10.59 16.18
N SER A 250 28.73 -10.52 15.51
CA SER A 250 28.60 -10.87 14.09
C SER A 250 28.44 -9.66 13.16
N HIS A 251 27.68 -8.63 13.56
CA HIS A 251 27.37 -7.49 12.67
C HIS A 251 28.49 -6.46 12.65
N LYS A 252 29.51 -6.72 11.83
CA LYS A 252 30.67 -5.83 11.65
C LYS A 252 30.40 -4.77 10.60
N VAL A 253 30.73 -3.53 10.94
CA VAL A 253 30.49 -2.34 10.11
C VAL A 253 31.73 -1.44 10.15
N PRO A 254 31.93 -0.56 9.15
CA PRO A 254 33.00 0.43 9.18
C PRO A 254 32.89 1.36 10.40
N ALA A 255 34.03 1.87 10.87
CA ALA A 255 34.07 2.80 12.01
C ALA A 255 33.26 4.09 11.74
N GLU A 256 33.28 4.55 10.49
CA GLU A 256 32.47 5.69 10.03
C GLU A 256 31.42 5.21 9.02
N LEU A 257 30.14 5.44 9.34
CA LEU A 257 29.02 5.10 8.46
C LEU A 257 28.73 6.22 7.48
N LYS A 258 28.58 5.87 6.20
CA LYS A 258 28.22 6.76 5.11
C LYS A 258 26.82 7.35 5.32
N ASN A 259 26.66 8.62 4.98
CA ASN A 259 25.33 9.21 4.77
C ASN A 259 24.67 8.60 3.52
N TYR A 260 23.35 8.64 3.47
CA TYR A 260 22.60 8.18 2.32
C TYR A 260 22.81 9.12 1.11
N PRO A 261 22.84 8.60 -0.13
CA PRO A 261 22.77 9.44 -1.32
C PRO A 261 21.47 10.24 -1.36
N GLU A 262 21.48 11.40 -2.02
CA GLU A 262 20.26 12.20 -2.19
C GLU A 262 19.19 11.44 -2.99
N PRO A 263 17.92 11.40 -2.54
CA PRO A 263 16.87 10.68 -3.23
C PRO A 263 16.33 11.46 -4.43
N VAL A 264 16.00 10.74 -5.51
CA VAL A 264 15.18 11.24 -6.61
C VAL A 264 13.79 11.62 -6.08
N LYS A 265 13.37 12.87 -6.32
CA LYS A 265 12.06 13.37 -5.91
C LYS A 265 11.09 13.35 -7.09
N TYR A 266 9.96 12.67 -6.90
CA TYR A 266 8.87 12.66 -7.89
C TYR A 266 7.82 13.71 -7.52
N LYS A 267 7.63 14.70 -8.40
CA LYS A 267 6.69 15.80 -8.16
C LYS A 267 5.25 15.33 -8.42
N GLU A 268 4.39 15.57 -7.44
CA GLU A 268 2.95 15.35 -7.59
C GLU A 268 2.33 16.39 -8.54
N LEU A 269 1.65 15.92 -9.59
CA LEU A 269 0.93 16.74 -10.56
C LEU A 269 -0.44 17.18 -10.02
N GLU A 270 -0.96 18.26 -10.57
CA GLU A 270 -2.37 18.64 -10.36
C GLU A 270 -3.30 17.70 -11.13
N THR A 271 -4.43 17.36 -10.52
CA THR A 271 -5.49 16.54 -11.12
C THR A 271 -6.60 17.42 -11.72
N GLY A 272 -7.44 16.82 -12.56
CA GLY A 272 -8.58 17.50 -13.20
C GLY A 272 -8.52 17.50 -14.72
N ASP A 273 -9.69 17.62 -15.37
CA ASP A 273 -9.89 17.81 -16.82
C ASP A 273 -9.12 16.81 -17.69
N LYS A 274 -8.99 15.55 -17.23
CA LYS A 274 -8.25 14.49 -17.91
C LYS A 274 -8.98 13.17 -17.79
N VAL A 275 -8.91 12.39 -18.87
CA VAL A 275 -9.40 11.01 -18.94
C VAL A 275 -8.28 10.13 -19.46
N ASN A 276 -7.67 9.34 -18.59
CA ASN A 276 -6.67 8.35 -18.98
C ASN A 276 -7.36 7.01 -19.16
N PHE A 277 -7.36 6.48 -20.39
CA PHE A 277 -8.01 5.24 -20.75
C PHE A 277 -6.98 4.19 -21.18
N VAL A 278 -7.19 2.94 -20.76
CA VAL A 278 -6.44 1.77 -21.25
C VAL A 278 -7.44 0.78 -21.86
N ASP A 279 -7.25 0.44 -23.13
CA ASP A 279 -8.00 -0.64 -23.76
C ASP A 279 -7.58 -1.98 -23.15
N PHE A 280 -8.56 -2.77 -22.70
CA PHE A 280 -8.31 -4.05 -22.08
C PHE A 280 -9.46 -5.01 -22.38
N ASP A 281 -9.14 -6.23 -22.80
CA ASP A 281 -10.14 -7.23 -23.13
C ASP A 281 -10.87 -7.75 -21.88
N MET A 282 -11.99 -7.11 -21.55
CA MET A 282 -12.84 -7.44 -20.41
C MET A 282 -14.30 -7.04 -20.65
N VAL A 283 -15.22 -7.73 -19.97
CA VAL A 283 -16.67 -7.49 -20.08
C VAL A 283 -17.14 -6.28 -19.26
N GLN A 284 -16.52 -6.06 -18.10
CA GLN A 284 -16.81 -4.92 -17.24
C GLN A 284 -16.00 -3.71 -17.66
N ALA A 285 -16.44 -2.53 -17.25
CA ALA A 285 -15.63 -1.33 -17.22
C ALA A 285 -15.33 -0.98 -15.77
N GLU A 286 -14.10 -0.56 -15.50
CA GLU A 286 -13.69 -0.04 -14.20
C GLU A 286 -13.22 1.40 -14.36
N MET A 287 -13.68 2.27 -13.47
CA MET A 287 -13.32 3.68 -13.47
C MET A 287 -12.92 4.13 -12.07
N MET A 288 -11.85 4.91 -11.98
CA MET A 288 -11.48 5.69 -10.80
C MET A 288 -11.46 7.17 -11.11
N PHE A 289 -11.93 7.97 -10.16
CA PHE A 289 -11.72 9.42 -10.12
C PHE A 289 -10.66 9.71 -9.08
N VAL A 290 -9.65 10.49 -9.44
CA VAL A 290 -8.57 10.91 -8.52
C VAL A 290 -8.51 12.42 -8.48
N ALA A 291 -8.71 13.00 -7.31
CA ALA A 291 -8.49 14.42 -7.04
C ALA A 291 -7.40 14.60 -5.99
N LYS A 292 -6.39 15.42 -6.30
CA LYS A 292 -5.39 15.89 -5.36
C LYS A 292 -5.99 16.96 -4.45
N GLY A 293 -5.77 16.83 -3.16
CA GLY A 293 -6.14 17.83 -2.16
C GLY A 293 -4.90 18.51 -1.55
N ASP A 294 -5.15 19.20 -0.45
CA ASP A 294 -4.10 19.86 0.33
C ASP A 294 -3.04 18.88 0.85
N LYS A 295 -1.97 19.44 1.42
CA LYS A 295 -0.97 18.66 2.13
C LYS A 295 -1.56 17.96 3.37
N PHE A 296 -0.89 16.90 3.79
CA PHE A 296 -1.24 16.16 4.99
C PHE A 296 -1.43 17.09 6.18
N ASP A 297 -2.55 16.92 6.87
CA ASP A 297 -2.91 17.66 8.06
C ASP A 297 -3.47 16.68 9.10
N PRO A 298 -2.84 16.53 10.28
CA PRO A 298 -3.34 15.64 11.33
C PRO A 298 -4.76 16.00 11.80
N GLN A 299 -5.19 17.27 11.72
CA GLN A 299 -6.52 17.71 12.13
C GLN A 299 -7.67 17.16 11.26
N LYS A 300 -7.34 16.65 10.07
CA LYS A 300 -8.31 16.01 9.15
C LYS A 300 -8.51 14.52 9.44
N LEU A 301 -7.74 13.91 10.34
CA LEU A 301 -7.73 12.46 10.52
C LEU A 301 -9.04 11.90 11.06
N ALA A 302 -9.65 12.51 12.06
CA ALA A 302 -10.92 12.04 12.61
C ALA A 302 -12.06 12.20 11.61
N ARG A 303 -12.19 13.40 11.02
CA ARG A 303 -13.22 13.70 10.00
C ARG A 303 -13.09 12.79 8.77
N SER A 304 -11.87 12.59 8.26
CA SER A 304 -11.65 11.67 7.13
C SER A 304 -11.95 10.21 7.46
N LEU A 305 -11.70 9.76 8.70
CA LEU A 305 -12.06 8.41 9.15
C LEU A 305 -13.58 8.20 9.16
N VAL A 306 -14.32 9.16 9.71
CA VAL A 306 -15.80 9.11 9.76
C VAL A 306 -16.37 9.24 8.35
N PHE A 307 -15.86 10.14 7.52
CA PHE A 307 -16.24 10.27 6.12
C PHE A 307 -16.07 8.97 5.34
N ASN A 308 -14.90 8.31 5.47
CA ASN A 308 -14.62 7.06 4.77
C ASN A 308 -15.56 5.92 5.20
N THR A 309 -16.08 5.97 6.43
CA THR A 309 -17.02 4.96 6.95
C THR A 309 -18.47 5.29 6.60
N TYR A 310 -18.86 6.56 6.68
CA TYR A 310 -20.23 7.04 6.43
C TYR A 310 -20.54 7.09 4.93
N PHE A 311 -19.73 7.84 4.20
CA PHE A 311 -19.96 8.11 2.79
C PHE A 311 -19.20 7.13 1.90
N GLY A 312 -17.96 6.84 2.29
CA GLY A 312 -16.96 6.27 1.42
C GLY A 312 -17.15 4.80 1.04
N SER A 313 -17.03 3.89 2.01
CA SER A 313 -16.89 2.46 1.74
C SER A 313 -17.59 1.56 2.76
N GLY A 314 -17.97 0.37 2.33
CA GLY A 314 -18.72 -0.61 3.11
C GLY A 314 -20.19 -0.70 2.69
N LEU A 315 -20.86 -1.78 3.06
CA LEU A 315 -22.25 -2.05 2.64
C LEU A 315 -23.23 -0.97 3.13
N SER A 316 -22.94 -0.36 4.27
CA SER A 316 -23.72 0.73 4.85
C SER A 316 -23.24 2.11 4.43
N SER A 317 -22.35 2.25 3.45
CA SER A 317 -21.88 3.57 3.01
C SER A 317 -22.85 4.22 2.03
N ILE A 318 -22.95 5.55 2.04
CA ILE A 318 -23.84 6.28 1.13
C ILE A 318 -23.55 5.92 -0.34
N VAL A 319 -22.29 5.93 -0.75
CA VAL A 319 -21.89 5.60 -2.13
C VAL A 319 -22.37 4.21 -2.55
N PHE A 320 -22.18 3.21 -1.68
CA PHE A 320 -22.61 1.85 -1.96
C PHE A 320 -24.14 1.75 -2.08
N GLN A 321 -24.87 2.34 -1.13
CA GLN A 321 -26.33 2.26 -1.12
C GLN A 321 -26.95 2.97 -2.32
N GLU A 322 -26.45 4.15 -2.69
CA GLU A 322 -26.99 4.93 -3.81
C GLU A 322 -26.72 4.28 -5.16
N ILE A 323 -25.49 3.81 -5.38
CA ILE A 323 -25.10 3.28 -6.69
C ILE A 323 -25.50 1.81 -6.83
N ARG A 324 -25.22 0.97 -5.82
CA ARG A 324 -25.45 -0.47 -5.91
C ARG A 324 -26.85 -0.87 -5.44
N GLU A 325 -27.31 -0.41 -4.27
CA GLU A 325 -28.59 -0.89 -3.71
C GLU A 325 -29.79 -0.22 -4.36
N SER A 326 -29.80 1.12 -4.45
CA SER A 326 -30.92 1.86 -5.01
C SER A 326 -30.99 1.73 -6.53
N LYS A 327 -29.86 1.95 -7.23
CA LYS A 327 -29.85 2.08 -8.70
C LYS A 327 -29.33 0.85 -9.45
N SER A 328 -28.77 -0.15 -8.76
CA SER A 328 -28.19 -1.35 -9.40
C SER A 328 -27.20 -1.03 -10.54
N LEU A 329 -26.45 0.06 -10.37
CA LEU A 329 -25.57 0.64 -11.38
C LEU A 329 -24.18 0.04 -11.38
N ALA A 330 -23.75 -0.62 -10.31
CA ALA A 330 -22.39 -1.14 -10.20
C ALA A 330 -22.32 -2.43 -9.39
N TYR A 331 -21.32 -3.26 -9.71
CA TYR A 331 -20.96 -4.41 -8.90
C TYR A 331 -20.19 -4.00 -7.64
N SER A 332 -19.40 -2.93 -7.75
CA SER A 332 -18.66 -2.32 -6.66
C SER A 332 -18.57 -0.81 -6.89
N ALA A 333 -18.85 -0.04 -5.84
CA ALA A 333 -18.70 1.40 -5.81
C ALA A 333 -18.26 1.84 -4.42
N TYR A 334 -17.30 2.76 -4.35
CA TYR A 334 -16.84 3.36 -3.09
C TYR A 334 -16.13 4.69 -3.37
N SER A 335 -15.95 5.48 -2.32
CA SER A 335 -15.10 6.66 -2.29
C SER A 335 -14.23 6.62 -1.02
N TYR A 336 -13.09 7.29 -1.03
CA TYR A 336 -12.33 7.53 0.19
C TYR A 336 -11.41 8.75 0.07
N TYR A 337 -11.22 9.41 1.20
CA TYR A 337 -10.18 10.38 1.43
C TYR A 337 -8.91 9.68 1.94
N SER A 338 -7.82 9.84 1.20
CA SER A 338 -6.51 9.26 1.46
C SER A 338 -5.58 10.32 2.05
N ASN A 339 -5.23 10.15 3.32
CA ASN A 339 -4.28 11.02 3.99
C ASN A 339 -2.84 10.75 3.53
N GLY A 340 -2.05 11.81 3.33
CA GLY A 340 -0.64 11.74 2.99
C GLY A 340 0.16 10.84 3.94
N ARG A 341 1.20 10.18 3.43
CA ARG A 341 2.01 9.23 4.22
C ARG A 341 3.10 9.94 5.01
N LYS A 342 3.48 11.14 4.57
CA LYS A 342 4.43 12.04 5.23
C LYS A 342 3.87 13.45 5.39
N LYS A 343 4.46 14.25 6.28
CA LYS A 343 4.06 15.65 6.55
C LYS A 343 3.95 16.55 5.30
N GLY A 344 4.75 16.28 4.26
CA GLY A 344 4.75 17.05 3.01
C GLY A 344 3.97 16.43 1.83
N ASP A 345 3.38 15.25 2.01
CA ASP A 345 2.64 14.58 0.94
C ASP A 345 1.24 15.21 0.79
N SER A 346 0.70 15.22 -0.44
CA SER A 346 -0.70 15.60 -0.65
C SER A 346 -1.66 14.51 -0.19
N ASN A 347 -2.84 14.94 0.25
CA ASN A 347 -4.02 14.10 0.41
C ASN A 347 -4.68 13.89 -0.96
N TYR A 348 -5.50 12.83 -1.08
CA TYR A 348 -6.23 12.52 -2.30
C TYR A 348 -7.63 12.04 -2.01
N THR A 349 -8.58 12.48 -2.81
CA THR A 349 -9.94 11.92 -2.86
C THR A 349 -10.00 10.95 -4.03
N ILE A 350 -10.43 9.72 -3.76
CA ILE A 350 -10.53 8.66 -4.76
C ILE A 350 -11.95 8.10 -4.74
N ALA A 351 -12.61 8.07 -5.89
CA ALA A 351 -13.89 7.36 -6.07
C ALA A 351 -13.75 6.27 -7.13
N TYR A 352 -14.48 5.17 -6.99
CA TYR A 352 -14.38 4.00 -7.85
C TYR A 352 -15.76 3.47 -8.21
N VAL A 353 -15.90 3.03 -9.46
CA VAL A 353 -17.07 2.31 -9.97
C VAL A 353 -16.60 1.15 -10.86
N GLY A 354 -17.06 -0.06 -10.58
CA GLY A 354 -16.94 -1.22 -11.46
C GLY A 354 -18.31 -1.68 -11.94
N THR A 355 -18.57 -1.61 -13.25
CA THR A 355 -19.91 -1.84 -13.83
C THR A 355 -19.85 -2.47 -15.23
N GLN A 356 -21.00 -2.76 -15.83
CA GLN A 356 -21.12 -3.11 -17.25
C GLN A 356 -20.79 -1.89 -18.12
N ALA A 357 -20.08 -2.08 -19.23
CA ALA A 357 -19.62 -0.98 -20.07
C ALA A 357 -20.77 -0.05 -20.54
N ASN A 358 -21.93 -0.60 -20.87
CA ASN A 358 -23.11 0.16 -21.29
C ASN A 358 -23.83 0.93 -20.17
N LYS A 359 -23.53 0.64 -18.89
CA LYS A 359 -24.08 1.38 -17.72
C LYS A 359 -23.12 2.44 -17.20
N LEU A 360 -21.87 2.46 -17.69
CA LEU A 360 -20.84 3.34 -17.18
C LEU A 360 -21.23 4.82 -17.20
N PRO A 361 -21.83 5.40 -18.27
CA PRO A 361 -22.21 6.81 -18.26
C PRO A 361 -23.15 7.17 -17.10
N GLN A 362 -24.20 6.35 -16.89
CA GLN A 362 -25.17 6.56 -15.81
C GLN A 362 -24.54 6.37 -14.42
N ALA A 363 -23.63 5.42 -14.28
CA ALA A 363 -22.92 5.17 -13.02
C ALA A 363 -21.93 6.31 -12.69
N VAL A 364 -21.31 6.91 -13.71
CA VAL A 364 -20.46 8.09 -13.58
C VAL A 364 -21.27 9.30 -13.14
N ASP A 365 -22.38 9.58 -13.81
CA ASP A 365 -23.25 10.70 -13.45
C ASP A 365 -23.75 10.55 -12.00
N ALA A 366 -24.18 9.34 -11.63
CA ALA A 366 -24.59 9.06 -10.25
C ALA A 366 -23.46 9.24 -9.23
N MET A 367 -22.22 8.83 -9.56
CA MET A 367 -21.08 9.03 -8.67
C MET A 367 -20.73 10.51 -8.53
N LEU A 368 -20.61 11.24 -9.65
CA LEU A 368 -20.26 12.67 -9.63
C LEU A 368 -21.31 13.52 -8.92
N GLU A 369 -22.60 13.14 -9.03
CA GLU A 369 -23.68 13.74 -8.24
C GLU A 369 -23.42 13.59 -6.74
N LEU A 370 -23.11 12.37 -6.27
CA LEU A 370 -22.80 12.11 -4.85
C LEU A 370 -21.54 12.84 -4.40
N MET A 371 -20.52 12.90 -5.25
CA MET A 371 -19.26 13.59 -4.95
C MET A 371 -19.42 15.11 -4.89
N ASN A 372 -20.54 15.67 -5.37
CA ASN A 372 -20.86 17.10 -5.25
C ASN A 372 -21.98 17.40 -4.24
N ASN A 373 -22.85 16.44 -3.99
CA ASN A 373 -24.02 16.56 -3.13
C ASN A 373 -24.08 15.34 -2.20
N MET A 374 -23.50 15.46 -1.01
CA MET A 374 -23.56 14.41 0.00
C MET A 374 -24.97 14.29 0.60
N PRO A 375 -25.64 13.14 0.47
CA PRO A 375 -26.87 12.88 1.22
C PRO A 375 -26.63 12.94 2.73
N GLU A 376 -27.46 13.70 3.44
CA GLU A 376 -27.42 13.80 4.90
C GLU A 376 -28.43 12.81 5.51
N ALA A 377 -27.93 11.84 6.29
CA ALA A 377 -28.73 10.80 6.93
C ALA A 377 -28.33 10.67 8.40
N GLN A 378 -29.00 11.42 9.27
CA GLN A 378 -28.62 11.56 10.69
C GLN A 378 -28.50 10.21 11.42
N LYS A 379 -29.49 9.31 11.27
CA LYS A 379 -29.46 7.99 11.94
C LYS A 379 -28.26 7.14 11.52
N GLN A 380 -27.91 7.18 10.23
CA GLN A 380 -26.76 6.46 9.68
C GLN A 380 -25.44 7.08 10.12
N PHE A 381 -25.38 8.41 10.29
CA PHE A 381 -24.24 9.09 10.88
C PHE A 381 -24.02 8.67 12.33
N GLU A 382 -25.06 8.66 13.17
CA GLU A 382 -24.94 8.22 14.57
C GLU A 382 -24.49 6.75 14.67
N ALA A 383 -25.05 5.88 13.81
CA ALA A 383 -24.62 4.48 13.73
C ALA A 383 -23.14 4.37 13.31
N THR A 384 -22.72 5.18 12.33
CA THR A 384 -21.32 5.24 11.86
C THR A 384 -20.37 5.72 12.93
N LYS A 385 -20.73 6.79 13.64
CA LYS A 385 -19.98 7.34 14.78
C LYS A 385 -19.79 6.28 15.86
N LYS A 386 -20.89 5.62 16.28
CA LYS A 386 -20.85 4.52 17.26
C LYS A 386 -19.98 3.35 16.78
N ALA A 387 -20.09 2.95 15.52
CA ALA A 387 -19.26 1.88 14.95
C ALA A 387 -17.77 2.25 14.91
N THR A 388 -17.45 3.50 14.57
CA THR A 388 -16.08 4.02 14.52
C THR A 388 -15.44 4.03 15.91
N LEU A 389 -16.16 4.55 16.91
CA LEU A 389 -15.69 4.53 18.31
C LEU A 389 -15.46 3.10 18.80
N LYS A 390 -16.40 2.18 18.53
CA LYS A 390 -16.24 0.75 18.89
C LYS A 390 -15.04 0.11 18.20
N LYS A 391 -14.77 0.45 16.94
CA LYS A 391 -13.61 -0.06 16.20
C LYS A 391 -12.30 0.41 16.83
N ILE A 392 -12.19 1.70 17.17
CA ILE A 392 -11.01 2.23 17.86
C ILE A 392 -10.87 1.59 19.25
N ALA A 393 -11.98 1.45 19.97
CA ALA A 393 -12.00 0.82 21.29
C ALA A 393 -11.58 -0.65 21.29
N ALA A 394 -11.87 -1.39 20.21
CA ALA A 394 -11.47 -2.78 20.03
C ALA A 394 -10.04 -2.94 19.46
N GLU A 395 -9.47 -1.89 18.88
CA GLU A 395 -8.15 -1.96 18.25
C GLU A 395 -7.04 -2.12 19.29
N ARG A 396 -6.12 -3.05 19.03
CA ARG A 396 -4.94 -3.30 19.86
C ARG A 396 -3.70 -3.26 18.99
N ILE A 397 -2.85 -2.25 19.19
CA ILE A 397 -1.52 -2.18 18.60
C ILE A 397 -0.58 -2.89 19.57
N THR A 398 -0.04 -4.03 19.15
CA THR A 398 0.74 -4.92 20.03
C THR A 398 2.00 -5.42 19.33
N LYS A 399 2.95 -5.95 20.11
CA LYS A 399 4.16 -6.58 19.59
C LYS A 399 4.97 -5.60 18.71
N SER A 400 5.64 -6.10 17.67
CA SER A 400 6.36 -5.28 16.70
C SER A 400 5.51 -4.22 15.98
N ASN A 401 4.17 -4.36 15.95
CA ASN A 401 3.31 -3.34 15.34
C ASN A 401 3.36 -2.01 16.09
N ILE A 402 3.71 -2.00 17.38
CA ILE A 402 3.92 -0.78 18.17
C ILE A 402 5.01 0.08 17.50
N PHE A 403 6.18 -0.50 17.24
CA PHE A 403 7.29 0.18 16.57
C PHE A 403 6.92 0.66 15.16
N TRP A 404 6.33 -0.22 14.34
CA TRP A 404 6.01 0.13 12.96
C TRP A 404 4.90 1.17 12.82
N LYS A 405 3.93 1.17 13.74
CA LYS A 405 2.93 2.24 13.82
C LYS A 405 3.59 3.56 14.19
N TYR A 406 4.48 3.56 15.20
CA TYR A 406 5.20 4.75 15.62
C TYR A 406 6.07 5.34 14.50
N GLU A 407 6.78 4.50 13.76
CA GLU A 407 7.54 4.93 12.56
C GLU A 407 6.65 5.64 11.52
N GLY A 408 5.44 5.10 11.28
CA GLY A 408 4.47 5.74 10.39
C GLY A 408 3.95 7.09 10.89
N LEU A 409 3.80 7.25 12.20
CA LEU A 409 3.39 8.51 12.83
C LEU A 409 4.51 9.54 12.79
N LYS A 410 5.77 9.14 13.06
CA LYS A 410 6.94 10.03 12.95
C LYS A 410 7.11 10.61 11.55
N ASN A 411 6.87 9.80 10.51
CA ASN A 411 6.88 10.28 9.12
C ASN A 411 5.86 11.41 8.85
N ARG A 412 4.77 11.44 9.62
CA ARG A 412 3.71 12.45 9.60
C ARG A 412 3.95 13.60 10.57
N GLY A 413 5.05 13.57 11.35
CA GLY A 413 5.35 14.55 12.38
C GLY A 413 4.54 14.38 13.66
N ILE A 414 4.04 13.18 13.93
CA ILE A 414 3.26 12.84 15.13
C ILE A 414 4.11 11.93 16.03
N ASP A 415 4.19 12.24 17.32
CA ASP A 415 5.07 11.58 18.28
C ASP A 415 4.35 10.77 19.39
N HIS A 416 3.03 10.66 19.32
CA HIS A 416 2.16 9.97 20.27
C HIS A 416 1.06 9.16 19.56
N ASP A 417 0.28 8.36 20.29
CA ASP A 417 -0.84 7.59 19.71
C ASP A 417 -2.04 8.49 19.40
N ASN A 418 -2.06 8.98 18.16
CA ASN A 418 -3.12 9.86 17.65
C ASN A 418 -4.53 9.26 17.64
N ARG A 419 -4.70 7.97 17.97
CA ARG A 419 -6.03 7.39 18.15
C ARG A 419 -6.76 8.01 19.33
N GLU A 420 -6.04 8.56 20.31
CA GLU A 420 -6.65 9.27 21.44
C GLU A 420 -7.38 10.52 20.98
N GLU A 421 -6.69 11.40 20.27
CA GLU A 421 -7.25 12.63 19.70
C GLU A 421 -8.40 12.30 18.73
N ILE A 422 -8.20 11.31 17.85
CA ILE A 422 -9.23 10.86 16.91
C ILE A 422 -10.47 10.36 17.67
N TYR A 423 -10.31 9.56 18.72
CA TYR A 423 -11.44 9.04 19.49
C TYR A 423 -12.24 10.17 20.15
N GLN A 424 -11.56 11.13 20.77
CA GLN A 424 -12.17 12.28 21.43
C GLN A 424 -12.88 13.21 20.44
N GLU A 425 -12.30 13.43 19.25
CA GLU A 425 -12.92 14.23 18.20
C GLU A 425 -14.15 13.53 17.61
N VAL A 426 -14.07 12.22 17.32
CA VAL A 426 -15.21 11.44 16.83
C VAL A 426 -16.37 11.43 17.83
N GLU A 427 -16.09 11.34 19.13
CA GLU A 427 -17.11 11.38 20.19
C GLU A 427 -17.95 12.67 20.17
N LYS A 428 -17.33 13.80 19.81
CA LYS A 428 -17.97 15.12 19.77
C LYS A 428 -18.48 15.51 18.39
N MET A 429 -18.08 14.78 17.35
CA MET A 429 -18.41 15.08 15.96
C MET A 429 -19.92 15.10 15.71
N THR A 430 -20.35 16.06 14.91
CA THR A 430 -21.72 16.27 14.43
C THR A 430 -21.81 16.03 12.92
N MET A 431 -23.04 15.94 12.39
CA MET A 431 -23.25 15.85 10.93
C MET A 431 -22.72 17.10 10.21
N ASN A 432 -22.79 18.28 10.85
CA ASN A 432 -22.28 19.51 10.26
C ASN A 432 -20.77 19.45 10.07
N ASP A 433 -20.01 18.92 11.04
CA ASP A 433 -18.56 18.74 10.90
C ASP A 433 -18.20 17.87 9.69
N LEU A 434 -18.99 16.82 9.45
CA LEU A 434 -18.81 15.93 8.31
C LEU A 434 -19.19 16.61 6.98
N LYS A 435 -20.25 17.42 6.99
CA LYS A 435 -20.68 18.23 5.84
C LYS A 435 -19.64 19.29 5.46
N ASP A 436 -19.04 19.94 6.45
CA ASP A 436 -17.97 20.91 6.25
C ASP A 436 -16.75 20.22 5.66
N PHE A 437 -16.33 19.07 6.23
CA PHE A 437 -15.26 18.25 5.67
C PHE A 437 -15.53 17.87 4.20
N PHE A 438 -16.76 17.42 3.89
CA PHE A 438 -17.15 17.09 2.52
C PHE A 438 -17.07 18.30 1.59
N THR A 439 -17.58 19.45 2.02
CA THR A 439 -17.61 20.68 1.23
C THR A 439 -16.20 21.18 0.92
N GLU A 440 -15.30 21.11 1.89
CA GLU A 440 -13.92 21.57 1.76
C GLU A 440 -13.03 20.63 0.95
N ASN A 441 -13.23 19.31 1.08
CA ASN A 441 -12.24 18.32 0.63
C ASN A 441 -12.71 17.43 -0.53
N ILE A 442 -14.02 17.38 -0.80
CA ILE A 442 -14.64 16.42 -1.72
C ILE A 442 -15.43 17.14 -2.82
N LYS A 443 -16.33 18.04 -2.43
CA LYS A 443 -17.20 18.80 -3.34
C LYS A 443 -16.37 19.66 -4.28
N GLY A 444 -16.74 19.68 -5.57
CA GLY A 444 -16.03 20.45 -6.58
C GLY A 444 -14.59 19.97 -6.84
N GLY A 445 -14.23 18.77 -6.39
CA GLY A 445 -12.90 18.20 -6.60
C GLY A 445 -12.50 18.18 -8.08
N LYS A 446 -11.23 18.50 -8.35
CA LYS A 446 -10.67 18.44 -9.71
C LYS A 446 -10.27 17.02 -10.04
N TYR A 447 -11.23 16.22 -10.49
CA TYR A 447 -11.03 14.80 -10.75
C TYR A 447 -10.38 14.53 -12.11
N THR A 448 -9.31 13.74 -12.11
CA THR A 448 -8.85 13.01 -13.29
C THR A 448 -9.57 11.66 -13.32
N ALA A 449 -10.22 11.33 -14.43
CA ALA A 449 -10.84 10.03 -14.64
C ALA A 449 -9.81 9.03 -15.18
N LEU A 450 -9.79 7.83 -14.61
CA LEU A 450 -8.93 6.71 -14.95
C LEU A 450 -9.84 5.54 -15.34
N VAL A 451 -9.68 5.00 -16.54
CA VAL A 451 -10.65 4.07 -17.10
C VAL A 451 -9.94 2.88 -17.71
N ILE A 452 -10.45 1.69 -17.43
CA ILE A 452 -10.05 0.44 -18.10
C ILE A 452 -11.31 -0.32 -18.54
N GLY A 453 -11.30 -0.83 -19.76
CA GLY A 453 -12.41 -1.59 -20.34
C GLY A 453 -12.18 -1.90 -21.80
N ASN A 454 -13.00 -2.77 -22.39
CA ASN A 454 -12.89 -3.09 -23.81
C ASN A 454 -13.41 -1.93 -24.64
N LYS A 455 -12.54 -1.25 -25.38
CA LYS A 455 -12.85 -0.04 -26.16
C LYS A 455 -14.03 -0.21 -27.11
N LYS A 456 -14.27 -1.42 -27.62
CA LYS A 456 -15.38 -1.73 -28.54
C LYS A 456 -16.74 -1.69 -27.85
N ASP A 457 -16.78 -1.90 -26.54
CA ASP A 457 -17.99 -1.94 -25.72
C ASP A 457 -18.26 -0.62 -24.98
N MET A 458 -17.32 0.34 -25.05
CA MET A 458 -17.34 1.58 -24.29
C MET A 458 -17.99 2.74 -25.06
N ASP A 459 -18.78 3.57 -24.37
CA ASP A 459 -19.25 4.84 -24.92
C ASP A 459 -18.16 5.92 -24.87
N MET A 460 -17.33 5.94 -25.91
CA MET A 460 -16.21 6.88 -26.02
C MET A 460 -16.66 8.35 -26.10
N LYS A 461 -17.89 8.62 -26.56
CA LYS A 461 -18.40 10.01 -26.61
C LYS A 461 -18.67 10.52 -25.21
N SER A 462 -19.27 9.69 -24.35
CA SER A 462 -19.51 10.04 -22.96
C SER A 462 -18.22 10.19 -22.16
N LEU A 463 -17.23 9.31 -22.37
CA LEU A 463 -15.92 9.45 -21.72
C LEU A 463 -15.23 10.78 -22.07
N LYS A 464 -15.25 11.18 -23.35
CA LYS A 464 -14.63 12.44 -23.80
C LYS A 464 -15.26 13.70 -23.20
N LYS A 465 -16.47 13.62 -22.63
CA LYS A 465 -17.10 14.74 -21.92
C LYS A 465 -16.51 14.98 -20.53
N LEU A 466 -15.83 13.99 -19.95
CA LEU A 466 -15.24 14.08 -18.61
C LEU A 466 -13.93 14.87 -18.57
N GLY A 467 -13.34 15.17 -19.73
CA GLY A 467 -12.12 15.96 -19.86
C GLY A 467 -11.28 15.55 -21.06
N LYS A 468 -10.02 16.01 -21.08
CA LYS A 468 -9.07 15.71 -22.16
C LYS A 468 -8.74 14.22 -22.20
N PHE A 469 -9.20 13.54 -23.25
CA PHE A 469 -9.04 12.11 -23.43
C PHE A 469 -7.63 11.75 -23.91
N GLN A 470 -6.99 10.84 -23.18
CA GLN A 470 -5.72 10.21 -23.53
C GLN A 470 -5.86 8.70 -23.42
N GLU A 471 -5.62 8.00 -24.52
CA GLU A 471 -5.46 6.55 -24.53
C GLU A 471 -4.00 6.20 -24.28
N LEU A 472 -3.77 5.25 -23.37
CA LEU A 472 -2.44 4.82 -22.94
C LEU A 472 -2.28 3.33 -23.26
N GLU A 473 -1.25 3.02 -24.04
CA GLU A 473 -0.80 1.64 -24.19
C GLU A 473 -0.26 1.13 -22.85
N ILE A 474 -0.53 -0.15 -22.52
CA ILE A 474 -0.07 -0.76 -21.26
C ILE A 474 1.45 -0.68 -21.15
N ASP A 475 2.16 -0.93 -22.25
CA ASP A 475 3.62 -0.91 -22.31
C ASP A 475 4.16 0.49 -22.06
N TYR A 476 3.50 1.49 -22.64
CA TYR A 476 3.80 2.88 -22.35
C TYR A 476 3.57 3.17 -20.86
N LEU A 477 2.38 2.89 -20.32
CA LEU A 477 1.98 3.22 -18.94
C LEU A 477 3.02 2.80 -17.90
N PHE A 478 3.54 1.58 -18.03
CA PHE A 478 4.54 1.00 -17.13
C PHE A 478 6.00 1.21 -17.56
N ASN A 479 6.24 1.81 -18.72
CA ASN A 479 7.56 1.88 -19.37
C ASN A 479 8.18 0.48 -19.61
N TYR A 480 7.34 -0.50 -19.97
CA TYR A 480 7.76 -1.87 -20.28
C TYR A 480 8.18 -1.96 -21.74
N LYS A 481 9.49 -1.92 -22.01
CA LYS A 481 10.07 -2.19 -23.34
C LYS A 481 10.63 -3.61 -23.39
N ASP A 482 10.28 -4.34 -24.46
CA ASP A 482 10.85 -5.65 -24.83
C ASP A 482 10.81 -6.71 -23.72
N THR A 483 9.65 -6.89 -23.06
CA THR A 483 9.52 -7.78 -21.89
C THR A 483 9.23 -9.25 -22.21
N GLU A 484 9.17 -9.63 -23.48
CA GLU A 484 8.86 -11.01 -23.88
C GLU A 484 10.05 -11.94 -23.60
N VAL A 485 9.86 -12.87 -22.66
CA VAL A 485 10.84 -13.93 -22.39
C VAL A 485 10.54 -15.07 -23.36
N LYS A 486 11.48 -15.41 -24.26
CA LYS A 486 11.39 -16.63 -25.06
C LYS A 486 11.31 -17.82 -24.10
N GLN A 487 10.23 -18.60 -24.21
CA GLN A 487 10.02 -19.80 -23.40
C GLN A 487 11.02 -20.90 -23.75
#